data_AF-A0A8R2H8W2-F1
#
_entry.id   AF-A0A8R2H8W2-F1
#
_cell.length_a   1.000
_cell.length_b   1.000
_cell.length_c   1.000
_cell.angle_alpha   90.00
_cell.angle_beta   90.00
_cell.angle_gamma   90.00
#
_symmetry.space_group_name_H-M   'P 1'
#
loop_
_entity.id
_entity.type
_entity.pdbx_description
1 polymer ?
#
loop_
_entity_poly.entity_id
_entity_poly.type
_entity_poly.pdbx_seq_one_letter_code
_entity_poly.pdbx_strand_id
1 'polypeptide(L)'
;MAEAVTNSTQHLTDADLRAIAVYLKQVPASTTTLPQPLSMGNAQMKMGENVYSANCTACHNSDGKGIPNLAASLENNPGLLADDASSIITTVLQGGRGAVTAGNPTSGAMPSFAWKLSDEQVAAVATYLRNSWGNAAKPMASDEVADKRALLRLPPQMAAH
;
A
#
# COMPACT_ATOMS: atom_id res chain seq x y z
N MET A 1 3.12 10.72 -5.79
CA MET A 1 4.52 10.24 -5.66
C MET A 1 5.16 9.91 -7.02
N ALA A 2 4.49 9.21 -7.94
CA ALA A 2 5.08 8.83 -9.24
C ALA A 2 5.67 10.03 -10.03
N GLU A 3 4.92 11.13 -10.14
CA GLU A 3 5.38 12.40 -10.74
C GLU A 3 6.70 12.92 -10.17
N ALA A 4 6.84 12.90 -8.85
CA ALA A 4 8.05 13.38 -8.17
C ALA A 4 9.26 12.49 -8.49
N VAL A 5 9.04 11.18 -8.65
CA VAL A 5 10.10 10.26 -9.07
C VAL A 5 10.45 10.48 -10.53
N THR A 6 9.45 10.51 -11.42
CA THR A 6 9.64 10.63 -12.86
C THR A 6 10.19 11.99 -13.28
N ASN A 7 9.81 13.08 -12.63
CA ASN A 7 10.21 14.43 -13.08
C ASN A 7 11.32 15.04 -12.23
N SER A 8 11.74 14.40 -11.13
CA SER A 8 12.71 14.99 -10.21
C SER A 8 13.67 13.97 -9.60
N THR A 9 13.22 13.09 -8.69
CA THR A 9 14.17 12.34 -7.84
C THR A 9 14.95 11.26 -8.59
N GLN A 10 14.50 10.82 -9.76
CA GLN A 10 15.30 9.95 -10.63
C GLN A 10 16.52 10.66 -11.25
N HIS A 11 16.59 11.99 -11.19
CA HIS A 11 17.65 12.81 -11.78
C HIS A 11 18.68 13.31 -10.75
N LEU A 12 18.55 12.89 -9.48
CA LEU A 12 19.52 13.23 -8.44
C LEU A 12 20.91 12.71 -8.82
N THR A 13 21.92 13.56 -8.64
CA THR A 13 23.31 13.19 -8.88
C THR A 13 23.85 12.35 -7.72
N ASP A 14 24.98 11.67 -7.93
CA ASP A 14 25.68 10.96 -6.85
C ASP A 14 26.02 11.86 -5.66
N ALA A 15 26.28 13.15 -5.89
CA ALA A 15 26.52 14.11 -4.83
C ALA A 15 25.26 14.36 -4.00
N ASP A 16 24.10 14.51 -4.65
CA ASP A 16 22.82 14.71 -3.98
C ASP A 16 22.44 13.46 -3.18
N LEU A 17 22.58 12.26 -3.77
CA LEU A 17 22.31 10.99 -3.11
C LEU A 17 23.20 10.80 -1.88
N ARG A 18 24.48 11.17 -1.96
CA ARG A 18 25.41 11.14 -0.81
C ARG A 18 24.99 12.14 0.27
N ALA A 19 24.62 13.35 -0.08
CA ALA A 19 24.17 14.36 0.88
C ALA A 19 22.92 13.88 1.65
N ILE A 20 21.93 13.33 0.92
CA ILE A 20 20.73 12.73 1.53
C ILE A 20 21.11 11.56 2.45
N ALA A 21 21.99 10.65 2.01
CA ALA A 21 22.40 9.52 2.83
C ALA A 21 23.15 9.93 4.11
N VAL A 22 24.00 10.96 4.04
CA VAL A 22 24.70 11.51 5.21
C VAL A 22 23.70 12.13 6.17
N TYR A 23 22.76 12.93 5.66
CA TYR A 23 21.71 13.54 6.49
C TYR A 23 20.86 12.48 7.19
N LEU A 24 20.36 11.47 6.46
CA LEU A 24 19.55 10.39 7.03
C LEU A 24 20.30 9.60 8.12
N LYS A 25 21.62 9.41 7.98
CA LYS A 25 22.45 8.74 9.00
C LYS A 25 22.68 9.57 10.27
N GLN A 26 22.51 10.90 10.20
CA GLN A 26 22.62 11.78 11.36
C GLN A 26 21.31 11.87 12.15
N VAL A 27 20.18 11.49 11.55
CA VAL A 27 18.88 11.47 12.23
C VAL A 27 18.90 10.35 13.30
N PRO A 28 18.57 10.65 14.57
CA PRO A 28 18.46 9.63 15.60
C PRO A 28 17.47 8.53 15.22
N ALA A 29 17.78 7.30 15.61
CA ALA A 29 16.84 6.19 15.42
C ALA A 29 15.52 6.49 16.14
N SER A 30 14.40 6.09 15.52
CA SER A 30 13.09 6.18 16.16
C SER A 30 13.06 5.25 17.38
N THR A 31 12.60 5.78 18.52
CA THR A 31 12.36 5.00 19.74
C THR A 31 10.96 4.41 19.78
N THR A 32 10.16 4.58 18.73
CA THR A 32 8.81 4.03 18.64
C THR A 32 8.86 2.51 18.64
N THR A 33 8.20 1.89 19.62
CA THR A 33 8.01 0.44 19.65
C THR A 33 7.13 0.02 18.48
N LEU A 34 7.61 -0.93 17.67
CA LEU A 34 6.81 -1.50 16.61
C LEU A 34 5.63 -2.29 17.21
N PRO A 35 4.41 -2.12 16.67
CA PRO A 35 3.28 -2.91 17.11
C PRO A 35 3.50 -4.39 16.78
N GLN A 36 2.75 -5.26 17.47
CA GLN A 36 2.69 -6.68 17.12
C GLN A 36 1.63 -6.90 16.04
N PRO A 37 1.84 -7.83 15.10
CA PRO A 37 0.86 -8.11 14.07
C PRO A 37 -0.40 -8.72 14.68
N LEU A 38 -1.55 -8.37 14.10
CA LEU A 38 -2.83 -8.99 14.45
C LEU A 38 -2.81 -10.50 14.14
N SER A 39 -3.47 -11.27 15.01
CA SER A 39 -3.60 -12.72 14.82
C SER A 39 -4.46 -13.05 13.59
N MET A 40 -4.06 -14.08 12.84
CA MET A 40 -4.90 -14.69 11.77
C MET A 40 -6.22 -15.28 12.28
N GLY A 41 -6.37 -15.45 13.60
CA GLY A 41 -7.66 -15.80 14.22
C GLY A 41 -8.69 -14.66 14.19
N ASN A 42 -8.25 -13.41 14.05
CA ASN A 42 -9.10 -12.22 14.01
C ASN A 42 -10.02 -12.23 12.78
N ALA A 43 -11.30 -11.86 12.97
CA ALA A 43 -12.30 -11.91 11.91
C ALA A 43 -11.99 -10.97 10.72
N GLN A 44 -11.48 -9.77 11.01
CA GLN A 44 -11.08 -8.80 9.98
C GLN A 44 -9.87 -9.29 9.19
N MET A 45 -8.88 -9.91 9.86
CA MET A 45 -7.73 -10.55 9.20
C MET A 45 -8.18 -11.67 8.24
N LYS A 46 -9.08 -12.55 8.67
CA LYS A 46 -9.63 -13.62 7.81
C LYS A 46 -10.40 -13.08 6.61
N MET A 47 -11.20 -12.04 6.82
CA MET A 47 -11.88 -11.37 5.71
C MET A 47 -10.87 -10.75 4.73
N GLY A 48 -9.86 -10.06 5.25
CA GLY A 48 -8.80 -9.45 4.45
C GLY A 48 -8.00 -10.45 3.65
N GLU A 49 -7.67 -11.61 4.23
CA GLU A 49 -7.02 -12.72 3.56
C GLU A 49 -7.87 -13.26 2.39
N ASN A 50 -9.18 -13.45 2.59
CA ASN A 50 -10.08 -13.89 1.54
C ASN A 50 -10.17 -12.87 0.39
N VAL A 51 -10.29 -11.59 0.72
CA VAL A 51 -10.29 -10.50 -0.28
C VAL A 51 -8.96 -10.47 -1.03
N TYR A 52 -7.83 -10.59 -0.32
CA TYR A 52 -6.49 -10.64 -0.92
C TYR A 52 -6.34 -11.80 -1.89
N SER A 53 -6.72 -13.01 -1.44
CA SER A 53 -6.67 -14.24 -2.22
C SER A 53 -7.43 -14.11 -3.54
N ALA A 54 -8.64 -13.55 -3.49
CA ALA A 54 -9.52 -13.43 -4.64
C ALA A 54 -9.18 -12.28 -5.61
N ASN A 55 -8.46 -11.25 -5.16
CA ASN A 55 -8.33 -10.00 -5.93
C ASN A 55 -6.88 -9.52 -6.15
N CYS A 56 -5.94 -9.92 -5.31
CA CYS A 56 -4.62 -9.28 -5.25
C CYS A 56 -3.47 -10.23 -5.62
N THR A 57 -3.63 -11.53 -5.34
CA THR A 57 -2.58 -12.56 -5.52
C THR A 57 -2.09 -12.70 -6.94
N ALA A 58 -2.93 -12.41 -7.95
CA ALA A 58 -2.56 -12.49 -9.35
C ALA A 58 -1.37 -11.58 -9.73
N CYS A 59 -1.14 -10.49 -8.98
CA CYS A 59 -0.01 -9.59 -9.19
C CYS A 59 0.94 -9.53 -8.00
N HIS A 60 0.42 -9.57 -6.77
CA HIS A 60 1.21 -9.43 -5.55
C HIS A 60 1.71 -10.77 -4.98
N ASN A 61 1.35 -11.91 -5.60
CA ASN A 61 1.61 -13.28 -5.14
C ASN A 61 0.98 -13.62 -3.77
N SER A 62 0.83 -14.90 -3.46
CA SER A 62 0.30 -15.32 -2.15
C SER A 62 1.23 -14.98 -0.99
N ASP A 63 2.54 -14.85 -1.23
CA ASP A 63 3.55 -14.48 -0.25
C ASP A 63 3.84 -12.97 -0.20
N GLY A 64 3.09 -12.16 -0.95
CA GLY A 64 3.19 -10.70 -0.92
C GLY A 64 4.44 -10.13 -1.61
N LYS A 65 5.30 -10.95 -2.23
CA LYS A 65 6.56 -10.48 -2.83
C LYS A 65 6.40 -9.70 -4.13
N GLY A 66 5.23 -9.80 -4.74
CA GLY A 66 4.97 -9.19 -6.05
C GLY A 66 5.89 -9.69 -7.15
N ILE A 67 5.99 -8.88 -8.21
CA ILE A 67 6.76 -9.20 -9.42
C ILE A 67 7.70 -8.02 -9.67
N PRO A 68 9.03 -8.24 -9.66
CA PRO A 68 10.00 -7.18 -9.91
C PRO A 68 9.65 -6.34 -11.14
N ASN A 69 9.73 -5.02 -11.00
CA ASN A 69 9.38 -4.01 -12.01
C ASN A 69 7.90 -3.92 -12.42
N LEU A 70 7.02 -4.84 -11.98
CA LEU A 70 5.61 -4.86 -12.35
C LEU A 70 4.67 -4.60 -11.15
N ALA A 71 4.79 -5.42 -10.10
CA ALA A 71 3.96 -5.33 -8.90
C ALA A 71 4.86 -5.20 -7.67
N ALA A 72 4.65 -4.14 -6.88
CA ALA A 72 5.47 -3.89 -5.71
C ALA A 72 5.37 -5.02 -4.68
N SER A 73 6.47 -5.28 -4.00
CA SER A 73 6.46 -6.13 -2.80
C SER A 73 5.68 -5.44 -1.68
N LEU A 74 4.84 -6.22 -1.01
CA LEU A 74 4.06 -5.84 0.15
C LEU A 74 4.72 -6.29 1.45
N GLU A 75 5.75 -7.13 1.39
CA GLU A 75 6.51 -7.56 2.57
C GLU A 75 7.38 -6.43 3.12
N ASN A 76 7.42 -6.28 4.45
CA ASN A 76 8.19 -5.25 5.16
C ASN A 76 8.08 -3.85 4.54
N ASN A 77 6.90 -3.49 4.03
CA ASN A 77 6.72 -2.31 3.19
C ASN A 77 6.43 -1.09 4.07
N PRO A 78 7.35 -0.11 4.17
CA PRO A 78 7.16 1.05 5.05
C PRO A 78 5.97 1.93 4.63
N GLY A 79 5.58 1.92 3.35
CA GLY A 79 4.38 2.60 2.89
C GLY A 79 3.09 1.98 3.43
N LEU A 80 3.12 0.68 3.77
CA LEU A 80 2.03 0.02 4.47
C LEU A 80 2.07 0.29 5.98
N LEU A 81 3.23 0.62 6.56
CA LEU A 81 3.40 0.78 8.01
C LEU A 81 3.18 2.22 8.50
N ALA A 82 2.93 3.16 7.60
CA ALA A 82 2.67 4.55 7.97
C ALA A 82 1.45 4.66 8.91
N ASP A 83 1.54 5.59 9.87
CA ASP A 83 0.43 5.92 10.78
C ASP A 83 -0.78 6.45 10.00
N ASP A 84 -0.55 7.28 8.99
CA ASP A 84 -1.57 7.68 8.03
C ASP A 84 -1.70 6.62 6.93
N ALA A 85 -2.81 5.89 6.97
CA ALA A 85 -3.11 4.84 6.00
C ALA A 85 -3.86 5.35 4.74
N SER A 86 -4.06 6.67 4.61
CA SER A 86 -4.75 7.31 3.48
C SER A 86 -4.21 6.90 2.11
N SER A 87 -2.90 6.69 2.01
CA SER A 87 -2.24 6.30 0.76
C SER A 87 -2.71 4.92 0.29
N ILE A 88 -2.76 3.94 1.21
CA ILE A 88 -3.18 2.57 0.95
C ILE A 88 -4.65 2.54 0.50
N ILE A 89 -5.52 3.26 1.22
CA ILE A 89 -6.95 3.35 0.88
C ILE A 89 -7.11 3.94 -0.53
N THR A 90 -6.40 5.05 -0.80
CA THR A 90 -6.45 5.69 -2.12
C THR A 90 -5.98 4.75 -3.23
N THR A 91 -4.88 4.03 -3.01
CA THR A 91 -4.32 3.09 -3.99
C THR A 91 -5.27 1.91 -4.25
N VAL A 92 -5.91 1.34 -3.24
CA VAL A 92 -6.88 0.25 -3.44
C VAL A 92 -8.13 0.77 -4.17
N LEU A 93 -8.65 1.94 -3.76
CA LEU A 93 -9.87 2.49 -4.35
C LEU A 93 -9.66 2.97 -5.78
N GLN A 94 -8.63 3.75 -6.06
CA GLN A 94 -8.42 4.39 -7.37
C GLN A 94 -7.48 3.59 -8.29
N GLY A 95 -6.76 2.61 -7.75
CA GLY A 95 -5.63 2.01 -8.44
C GLY A 95 -4.45 2.99 -8.51
N GLY A 96 -3.55 2.75 -9.45
CA GLY A 96 -2.42 3.64 -9.66
C GLY A 96 -1.44 3.10 -10.68
N ARG A 97 -0.44 3.91 -11.00
CA ARG A 97 0.67 3.52 -11.87
C ARG A 97 1.99 3.79 -11.15
N GLY A 98 2.91 2.83 -11.25
CA GLY A 98 4.28 3.03 -10.78
C GLY A 98 4.96 4.18 -11.53
N ALA A 99 6.04 4.71 -10.96
CA ALA A 99 6.85 5.71 -11.65
C ALA A 99 7.58 5.08 -12.85
N VAL A 100 7.54 5.75 -14.00
CA VAL A 100 8.39 5.41 -15.14
C VAL A 100 9.72 6.12 -14.95
N THR A 101 10.81 5.37 -15.04
CA THR A 101 12.18 5.90 -14.90
C THR A 101 13.11 5.34 -15.97
N ALA A 102 14.31 5.89 -16.12
CA ALA A 102 15.32 5.35 -17.04
C ALA A 102 15.65 3.88 -16.73
N GLY A 103 15.71 3.49 -15.45
CA GLY A 103 15.96 2.12 -15.00
C GLY A 103 14.72 1.22 -14.91
N ASN A 104 13.52 1.79 -15.00
CA ASN A 104 12.25 1.05 -15.04
C ASN A 104 11.29 1.74 -16.04
N PRO A 105 11.49 1.53 -17.36
CA PRO A 105 10.72 2.22 -18.39
C PRO A 105 9.27 1.71 -18.51
N THR A 106 8.97 0.53 -17.95
CA THR A 106 7.66 -0.11 -17.99
C THR A 106 7.12 -0.32 -16.58
N SER A 107 6.59 0.75 -15.99
CA SER A 107 5.95 0.66 -14.68
C SER A 107 4.61 -0.07 -14.74
N GLY A 108 4.36 -0.98 -13.81
CA GLY A 108 3.04 -1.61 -13.68
C GLY A 108 1.91 -0.64 -13.31
N ALA A 109 0.69 -1.04 -13.65
CA ALA A 109 -0.54 -0.37 -13.26
C ALA A 109 -1.38 -1.29 -12.38
N MET A 110 -1.88 -0.76 -11.27
CA MET A 110 -2.85 -1.41 -10.40
C MET A 110 -4.25 -0.92 -10.75
N PRO A 111 -5.22 -1.82 -11.01
CA PRO A 111 -6.59 -1.41 -11.32
C PRO A 111 -7.29 -0.81 -10.10
N SER A 112 -8.33 -0.03 -10.34
CA SER A 112 -9.25 0.46 -9.31
C SER A 112 -10.13 -0.69 -8.80
N PHE A 113 -10.32 -0.75 -7.49
CA PHE A 113 -11.26 -1.67 -6.83
C PHE A 113 -12.46 -0.95 -6.20
N ALA A 114 -12.59 0.38 -6.32
CA ALA A 114 -13.70 1.13 -5.75
C ALA A 114 -15.08 0.60 -6.15
N TRP A 115 -15.22 0.16 -7.41
CA TRP A 115 -16.48 -0.40 -7.92
C TRP A 115 -16.77 -1.80 -7.38
N LYS A 116 -15.75 -2.55 -6.97
CA LYS A 116 -15.84 -3.98 -6.66
C LYS A 116 -15.93 -4.27 -5.17
N LEU A 117 -15.22 -3.50 -4.34
CA LEU A 117 -15.07 -3.78 -2.92
C LEU A 117 -15.86 -2.79 -2.05
N SER A 118 -16.51 -3.32 -1.02
CA SER A 118 -17.15 -2.55 0.05
C SER A 118 -16.11 -1.85 0.92
N ASP A 119 -16.54 -0.88 1.72
CA ASP A 119 -15.64 -0.18 2.64
C ASP A 119 -15.07 -1.12 3.71
N GLU A 120 -15.87 -2.07 4.20
CA GLU A 120 -15.42 -3.15 5.09
C GLU A 120 -14.39 -4.06 4.42
N GLN A 121 -14.59 -4.41 3.15
CA GLN A 121 -13.66 -5.27 2.41
C GLN A 121 -12.32 -4.57 2.15
N VAL A 122 -12.35 -3.27 1.82
CA VAL A 122 -11.15 -2.46 1.64
C VAL A 122 -10.41 -2.30 2.98
N ALA A 123 -11.13 -2.00 4.07
CA ALA A 123 -10.55 -1.89 5.39
C ALA A 123 -9.93 -3.22 5.85
N ALA A 124 -10.62 -4.34 5.59
CA ALA A 124 -10.14 -5.68 5.92
C ALA A 124 -8.89 -6.06 5.13
N VAL A 125 -8.86 -5.86 3.81
CA VAL A 125 -7.67 -6.18 3.00
C VAL A 125 -6.49 -5.28 3.39
N ALA A 126 -6.72 -3.98 3.59
CA ALA A 126 -5.66 -3.08 4.06
C ALA A 126 -5.12 -3.51 5.44
N THR A 127 -5.99 -3.92 6.36
CA THR A 127 -5.59 -4.46 7.67
C THR A 127 -4.74 -5.72 7.53
N TYR A 128 -5.15 -6.65 6.65
CA TYR A 128 -4.40 -7.88 6.37
C TYR A 128 -3.01 -7.58 5.81
N LEU A 129 -2.90 -6.71 4.80
CA LEU A 129 -1.62 -6.27 4.23
C LEU A 129 -0.69 -5.67 5.31
N ARG A 130 -1.26 -4.83 6.18
CA ARG A 130 -0.56 -4.15 7.29
C ARG A 130 -0.10 -5.08 8.41
N ASN A 131 -0.54 -6.34 8.42
CA ASN A 131 -0.26 -7.31 9.48
C ASN A 131 0.26 -8.66 8.94
N SER A 132 0.75 -8.67 7.69
CA SER A 132 1.29 -9.86 7.02
C SER A 132 2.74 -9.66 6.61
N TRP A 133 3.49 -10.77 6.43
CA TRP A 133 4.85 -10.77 5.86
C TRP A 133 5.83 -9.80 6.54
N GLY A 134 5.84 -9.78 7.87
CA GLY A 134 6.70 -8.91 8.67
C GLY A 134 6.15 -7.51 8.91
N ASN A 135 5.00 -7.17 8.32
CA ASN A 135 4.30 -5.93 8.64
C ASN A 135 3.55 -6.06 9.97
N ALA A 136 3.50 -4.96 10.71
CA ALA A 136 2.60 -4.79 11.84
C ALA A 136 2.20 -3.31 11.93
N ALA A 137 0.90 -3.05 11.88
CA ALA A 137 0.34 -1.72 12.07
C ALA A 137 -1.12 -1.80 12.53
N LYS A 138 -1.65 -0.67 13.02
CA LYS A 138 -3.04 -0.59 13.51
C LYS A 138 -4.03 -1.09 12.44
N PRO A 139 -5.10 -1.79 12.85
CA PRO A 139 -6.20 -2.13 11.97
C PRO A 139 -6.86 -0.85 11.45
N MET A 140 -7.51 -0.99 10.31
CA MET A 140 -8.24 0.07 9.62
C MET A 140 -9.74 -0.10 9.85
N ALA A 141 -10.44 0.96 10.18
CA ALA A 141 -11.88 0.93 10.31
C ALA A 141 -12.57 1.22 8.95
N SER A 142 -13.81 0.74 8.78
CA SER A 142 -14.55 0.90 7.52
C SER A 142 -15.03 2.34 7.30
N ASP A 143 -15.26 3.10 8.37
CA ASP A 143 -15.58 4.52 8.32
C ASP A 143 -14.44 5.35 7.73
N GLU A 144 -13.17 5.05 8.06
CA GLU A 144 -12.00 5.68 7.44
C GLU A 144 -12.01 5.51 5.91
N VAL A 145 -12.45 4.34 5.43
CA VAL A 145 -12.57 4.08 3.99
C VAL A 145 -13.76 4.81 3.39
N ALA A 146 -14.90 4.82 4.07
CA ALA A 146 -16.09 5.54 3.63
C ALA A 146 -15.83 7.05 3.49
N ASP A 147 -15.17 7.65 4.49
CA ASP A 147 -14.74 9.05 4.47
C ASP A 147 -13.80 9.31 3.29
N LYS A 148 -12.85 8.41 3.04
CA LYS A 148 -11.93 8.53 1.91
C LYS A 148 -12.65 8.42 0.57
N ARG A 149 -13.60 7.50 0.43
CA ARG A 149 -14.42 7.32 -0.77
C ARG A 149 -15.24 8.57 -1.07
N ALA A 150 -15.86 9.15 -0.04
CA ALA A 150 -16.61 10.40 -0.14
C ALA A 150 -15.71 11.57 -0.56
N LEU A 151 -14.53 11.71 0.09
CA LEU A 151 -13.54 12.73 -0.24
C LEU A 151 -13.09 12.65 -1.71
N LEU A 152 -12.88 11.42 -2.20
CA LEU A 152 -12.46 11.15 -3.58
C LEU A 152 -13.62 11.16 -4.59
N ARG A 153 -14.86 11.37 -4.14
CA ARG A 153 -16.09 11.34 -4.96
C ARG A 153 -16.24 10.06 -5.78
N LEU A 154 -15.87 8.92 -5.19
CA LEU A 154 -15.96 7.62 -5.83
C LEU A 154 -17.34 6.99 -5.60
N PRO A 155 -17.85 6.18 -6.54
CA PRO A 155 -19.12 5.49 -6.36
C PRO A 155 -19.04 4.49 -5.20
N PRO A 156 -20.17 4.14 -4.57
CA PRO A 156 -20.25 2.99 -3.68
C PRO A 156 -19.95 1.70 -4.44
N GLN A 157 -19.73 0.61 -3.71
CA GLN A 157 -19.61 -0.72 -4.30
C GLN A 157 -20.82 -1.01 -5.20
N MET A 158 -20.58 -1.58 -6.39
CA MET A 158 -21.67 -2.07 -7.22
C MET A 158 -22.41 -3.21 -6.52
N ALA A 159 -23.74 -3.21 -6.63
CA ALA A 159 -24.54 -4.32 -6.10
C ALA A 159 -24.07 -5.63 -6.75
N ALA A 160 -23.88 -6.67 -5.93
CA ALA A 160 -23.59 -8.00 -6.43
C ALA A 160 -24.79 -8.49 -7.26
N HIS A 161 -24.57 -8.74 -8.54
CA HIS A 161 -25.52 -9.42 -9.42
C HIS A 161 -25.41 -10.93 -9.27
#